data_AF-D3BKZ6-F1
#
_entry.id   AF-D3BKZ6-F1
#
_cell.length_a   1.000
_cell.length_b   1.000
_cell.length_c   1.000
_cell.angle_alpha   90.00
_cell.angle_beta   90.00
_cell.angle_gamma   90.00
#
_symmetry.space_group_name_H-M   'P 1'
#
loop_
_entity.id
_entity.type
_entity.pdbx_description
1 polymer ?
#
loop_
_entity_poly.entity_id
_entity_poly.type
_entity_poly.pdbx_seq_one_letter_code
_entity_poly.pdbx_strand_id
1 'polypeptide(L)'
;MNNNNNNNSNSDKVKSINESKSSTTKDEVLENQPTTKYLHMPEIKDDYDRAKYSLILDFPSCFQTINSAIECDKRQGKPPGIITKKCQDVHAHMNFCLLSTFCPDESRALMECTQGKIPQDGVAIPKKCQMAWNLFDECLINRTLLFEEEQKIAAMNNNNNNNINSLTKSNQ
;
A
#
# COMPACT_ATOMS: atom_id res chain seq x y z
N MET A 1 -56.28 15.05 26.24
CA MET A 1 -57.16 15.44 25.12
C MET A 1 -56.27 15.86 23.95
N ASN A 2 -56.57 15.30 22.78
CA ASN A 2 -56.08 15.57 21.41
C ASN A 2 -54.68 15.12 20.98
N ASN A 3 -54.70 13.92 20.38
CA ASN A 3 -53.86 13.38 19.31
C ASN A 3 -53.73 14.33 18.10
N ASN A 4 -52.64 14.19 17.34
CA ASN A 4 -52.75 13.88 15.90
C ASN A 4 -51.44 13.31 15.31
N ASN A 5 -51.56 12.07 14.85
CA ASN A 5 -50.66 11.35 13.94
C ASN A 5 -50.79 11.91 12.52
N ASN A 6 -49.74 11.77 11.70
CA ASN A 6 -49.93 11.58 10.26
C ASN A 6 -48.83 10.70 9.67
N ASN A 7 -49.19 9.44 9.43
CA ASN A 7 -48.52 8.49 8.55
C ASN A 7 -48.94 8.77 7.11
N ASN A 8 -48.01 8.69 6.16
CA ASN A 8 -48.37 8.64 4.74
C ASN A 8 -47.71 7.41 4.10
N SER A 9 -48.50 6.35 3.97
CA SER A 9 -48.24 5.18 3.13
C SER A 9 -48.80 5.45 1.74
N ASN A 10 -48.03 5.16 0.69
CA ASN A 10 -48.59 5.04 -0.66
C ASN A 10 -48.22 3.67 -1.21
N SER A 11 -49.26 2.89 -1.53
CA SER A 11 -49.22 1.57 -2.16
C SER A 11 -49.89 1.66 -3.54
N ASP A 12 -49.57 0.67 -4.36
CA ASP A 12 -50.23 0.27 -5.62
C ASP A 12 -49.83 1.10 -6.87
N LYS A 13 -49.56 0.53 -8.06
CA LYS A 13 -50.23 -0.61 -8.69
C LYS A 13 -49.47 -1.18 -9.90
N VAL A 14 -49.70 -2.48 -10.11
CA VAL A 14 -49.19 -3.47 -11.09
C VAL A 14 -49.68 -3.28 -12.54
N LYS A 15 -48.86 -3.71 -13.52
CA LYS A 15 -49.14 -4.51 -14.78
C LYS A 15 -48.10 -4.17 -15.87
N SER A 16 -47.66 -5.02 -16.80
CA SER A 16 -47.74 -6.46 -17.09
C SER A 16 -46.71 -6.75 -18.21
N ILE A 17 -46.00 -7.88 -18.10
CA ILE A 17 -45.75 -8.93 -19.10
C ILE A 17 -45.47 -8.51 -20.56
N ASN A 18 -44.29 -8.88 -21.07
CA ASN A 18 -44.15 -9.38 -22.44
C ASN A 18 -43.15 -10.55 -22.49
N GLU A 19 -43.58 -11.62 -23.14
CA GLU A 19 -42.92 -12.92 -23.26
C GLU A 19 -41.87 -12.95 -24.39
N SER A 20 -40.81 -13.72 -24.10
CA SER A 20 -40.14 -14.72 -24.94
C SER A 20 -39.70 -14.39 -26.37
N LYS A 21 -38.38 -14.46 -26.59
CA LYS A 21 -37.85 -15.29 -27.69
C LYS A 21 -36.48 -15.88 -27.37
N SER A 22 -36.51 -17.21 -27.34
CA SER A 22 -35.41 -18.16 -27.29
C SER A 22 -34.62 -18.16 -28.60
N SER A 23 -33.29 -18.18 -28.51
CA SER A 23 -32.43 -18.81 -29.51
C SER A 23 -31.08 -19.20 -28.90
N THR A 24 -30.97 -20.49 -28.59
CA THR A 24 -29.73 -21.28 -28.48
C THR A 24 -28.86 -21.03 -29.71
N THR A 25 -27.54 -20.85 -29.58
CA THR A 25 -26.51 -21.86 -29.90
C THR A 25 -25.08 -21.28 -29.76
N LYS A 26 -24.19 -22.15 -29.27
CA LYS A 26 -22.73 -22.23 -29.46
C LYS A 26 -21.86 -21.65 -28.34
N ASP A 27 -21.32 -22.62 -27.61
CA ASP A 27 -20.13 -22.58 -26.79
C ASP A 27 -18.99 -21.79 -27.47
N GLU A 28 -18.61 -20.68 -26.85
CA GLU A 28 -17.25 -20.15 -26.91
C GLU A 28 -16.78 -20.04 -25.47
N VAL A 29 -15.89 -20.97 -25.09
CA VAL A 29 -15.10 -20.91 -23.87
C VAL A 29 -14.14 -19.72 -24.05
N LEU A 30 -14.58 -18.52 -23.66
CA LEU A 30 -13.69 -17.36 -23.57
C LEU A 30 -12.95 -17.45 -22.23
N GLU A 31 -11.76 -18.02 -22.33
CA GLU A 31 -10.68 -18.02 -21.36
C GLU A 31 -10.59 -16.63 -20.67
N ASN A 32 -11.05 -16.55 -19.42
CA ASN A 32 -10.80 -15.41 -18.54
C ASN A 32 -9.31 -15.40 -18.19
N GLN A 33 -8.46 -15.01 -19.14
CA GLN A 33 -7.10 -14.65 -18.83
C GLN A 33 -7.13 -13.40 -17.95
N PRO A 34 -6.49 -13.41 -16.77
CA PRO A 34 -6.31 -12.19 -16.01
C PRO A 34 -5.47 -11.26 -16.89
N THR A 35 -6.09 -10.20 -17.41
CA THR A 35 -5.38 -9.11 -18.06
C THR A 35 -4.42 -8.55 -17.03
N THR A 36 -3.16 -8.95 -17.13
CA THR A 36 -2.06 -8.31 -16.42
C THR A 36 -2.06 -6.87 -16.92
N LYS A 37 -2.58 -5.95 -16.09
CA LYS A 37 -2.36 -4.52 -16.28
C LYS A 37 -0.86 -4.32 -16.16
N TYR A 38 -0.15 -4.45 -17.27
CA TYR A 38 1.22 -4.02 -17.38
C TYR A 38 1.20 -2.53 -17.05
N LEU A 39 1.79 -2.19 -15.90
CA LEU A 39 2.15 -0.81 -15.58
C LEU A 39 3.06 -0.35 -16.72
N HIS A 40 2.52 0.45 -17.64
CA HIS A 40 3.30 1.02 -18.73
C HIS A 40 4.38 1.89 -18.10
N MET A 41 5.64 1.46 -18.27
CA MET A 41 6.79 2.12 -17.65
C MET A 41 7.11 3.41 -18.41
N PRO A 42 6.97 4.60 -17.80
CA PRO A 42 7.40 5.82 -18.44
C PRO A 42 8.94 5.86 -18.54
N GLU A 43 9.44 6.46 -19.61
CA GLU A 43 10.86 6.81 -19.75
C GLU A 43 11.30 7.68 -18.56
N ILE A 44 12.42 7.33 -17.90
CA ILE A 44 12.93 8.07 -16.73
C ILE A 44 13.58 9.37 -17.24
N LYS A 45 12.90 10.51 -17.09
CA LYS A 45 13.36 11.80 -17.62
C LYS A 45 14.10 12.65 -16.60
N ASP A 46 13.78 12.49 -15.32
CA ASP A 46 14.36 13.26 -14.24
C ASP A 46 14.53 12.42 -12.95
N ASP A 47 15.11 13.03 -11.91
CA ASP A 47 15.32 12.39 -10.61
C ASP A 47 13.99 12.06 -9.89
N TYR A 48 12.90 12.77 -10.20
CA TYR A 48 11.57 12.49 -9.64
C TYR A 48 11.00 11.21 -10.23
N ASP A 49 11.10 11.04 -11.55
CA ASP A 49 10.69 9.81 -12.25
C ASP A 49 11.49 8.62 -11.72
N ARG A 50 12.80 8.79 -11.50
CA ARG A 50 13.66 7.75 -10.93
C ARG A 50 13.21 7.36 -9.53
N ALA A 51 13.04 8.34 -8.64
CA ALA A 51 12.62 8.09 -7.25
C ALA A 51 11.25 7.42 -7.18
N LYS A 52 10.28 7.93 -7.96
CA LYS A 52 8.95 7.38 -8.09
C LYS A 52 9.00 5.94 -8.60
N TYR A 53 9.78 5.69 -9.65
CA TYR A 53 9.91 4.36 -10.23
C TYR A 53 10.50 3.34 -9.24
N SER A 54 11.62 3.67 -8.60
CA SER A 54 12.26 2.79 -7.61
C SER A 54 11.29 2.40 -6.49
N LEU A 55 10.55 3.36 -5.93
CA LEU A 55 9.60 3.09 -4.87
C LEU A 55 8.38 2.28 -5.35
N ILE A 56 7.83 2.57 -6.54
CA ILE A 56 6.67 1.82 -7.06
C ILE A 56 7.03 0.38 -7.40
N LEU A 57 8.26 0.14 -7.86
CA LEU A 57 8.74 -1.20 -8.17
C LEU A 57 8.70 -2.09 -6.92
N ASP A 58 9.16 -1.56 -5.79
CA ASP A 58 9.19 -2.28 -4.52
C ASP A 58 7.82 -2.29 -3.81
N PHE A 59 7.03 -1.23 -3.98
CA PHE A 59 5.75 -1.02 -3.27
C PHE A 59 4.61 -0.61 -4.22
N PRO A 60 4.17 -1.49 -5.13
CA PRO A 60 3.19 -1.14 -6.16
C PRO A 60 1.81 -0.78 -5.60
N SER A 61 1.44 -1.33 -4.44
CA SER A 61 0.20 -0.98 -3.73
C SER A 61 0.17 0.47 -3.25
N CYS A 62 1.33 1.10 -3.07
CA CYS A 62 1.49 2.48 -2.61
C CYS A 62 1.61 3.50 -3.75
N PHE A 63 1.33 3.11 -4.99
CA PHE A 63 1.48 3.96 -6.18
C PHE A 63 0.90 5.38 -6.00
N GLN A 64 -0.33 5.48 -5.49
CA GLN A 64 -1.02 6.76 -5.37
C GLN A 64 -0.37 7.69 -4.34
N THR A 65 0.06 7.16 -3.20
CA THR A 65 0.68 7.95 -2.13
C THR A 65 2.11 8.33 -2.49
N ILE A 66 2.88 7.41 -3.09
CA ILE A 66 4.21 7.69 -3.65
C ILE A 66 4.13 8.82 -4.67
N ASN A 67 3.23 8.70 -5.66
CA ASN A 67 3.06 9.73 -6.68
C ASN A 67 2.71 11.09 -6.06
N SER A 68 1.82 11.12 -5.06
CA SER A 68 1.38 12.35 -4.42
C SER A 68 2.49 13.05 -3.63
N ALA A 69 3.34 12.28 -2.94
CA ALA A 69 4.48 12.82 -2.19
C ALA A 69 5.56 13.38 -3.13
N ILE A 70 5.96 12.63 -4.14
CA ILE A 70 6.99 13.05 -5.11
C ILE A 70 6.53 14.28 -5.92
N GLU A 71 5.27 14.34 -6.32
CA GLU A 71 4.69 15.53 -6.98
C GLU A 71 4.58 16.73 -6.03
N CYS A 72 4.48 16.51 -4.72
CA CYS A 72 4.56 17.61 -3.76
C CYS A 72 5.97 18.19 -3.71
N ASP A 73 7.00 17.33 -3.62
CA ASP A 73 8.41 17.75 -3.63
C ASP A 73 8.73 18.56 -4.88
N LYS A 74 8.30 18.06 -6.06
CA LYS A 74 8.46 18.73 -7.35
C LYS A 74 7.82 20.12 -7.36
N ARG A 75 6.59 20.26 -6.88
CA ARG A 75 5.89 21.55 -6.79
C ARG A 75 6.53 22.52 -5.79
N GLN A 76 7.25 22.02 -4.78
CA GLN A 76 8.02 22.86 -3.86
C GLN A 76 9.44 23.18 -4.36
N GLY A 77 9.82 22.70 -5.55
CA GLY A 77 11.17 22.86 -6.08
C GLY A 77 12.22 22.16 -5.21
N LYS A 78 11.86 21.04 -4.58
CA LYS A 78 12.74 20.28 -3.69
C LYS A 78 13.09 18.94 -4.32
N PRO A 79 14.34 18.47 -4.15
CA PRO A 79 14.69 17.11 -4.54
C PRO A 79 13.76 16.07 -3.89
N PRO A 80 13.54 14.92 -4.55
CA PRO A 80 12.76 13.81 -3.98
C PRO A 80 13.22 13.44 -2.56
N GLY A 81 12.27 13.26 -1.64
CA GLY A 81 12.54 12.81 -0.27
C GLY A 81 12.91 13.93 0.70
N ILE A 82 13.04 15.18 0.24
CA ILE A 82 13.24 16.33 1.13
C ILE A 82 11.89 16.81 1.66
N ILE A 83 11.53 16.34 2.85
CA ILE A 83 10.24 16.66 3.48
C ILE A 83 10.19 18.14 3.89
N THR A 84 9.28 18.88 3.25
CA THR A 84 8.93 20.24 3.68
C THR A 84 7.66 20.23 4.52
N LYS A 85 7.46 21.26 5.35
CA LYS A 85 6.21 21.43 6.12
C LYS A 85 4.94 21.38 5.25
N LYS A 86 5.03 21.84 3.99
CA LYS A 86 3.91 21.80 3.04
C LYS A 86 3.61 20.40 2.50
N CYS A 87 4.61 19.51 2.51
CA CYS A 87 4.47 18.14 2.01
C CYS A 87 4.44 17.10 3.14
N GLN A 88 4.49 17.52 4.41
CA GLN A 88 4.56 16.62 5.55
C GLN A 88 3.41 15.61 5.59
N ASP A 89 2.18 16.06 5.32
CA ASP A 89 1.00 15.18 5.32
C ASP A 89 1.06 14.09 4.24
N VAL A 90 1.39 14.46 3.00
CA VAL A 90 1.49 13.49 1.90
C VAL A 90 2.66 12.54 2.08
N HIS A 91 3.77 13.00 2.67
CA HIS A 91 4.89 12.13 3.05
C HIS A 91 4.51 11.18 4.18
N ALA A 92 3.74 11.64 5.18
CA ALA A 92 3.26 10.76 6.24
C ALA A 92 2.39 9.62 5.68
N HIS A 93 1.50 9.92 4.73
CA HIS A 93 0.68 8.89 4.07
C HIS A 93 1.51 7.94 3.20
N MET A 94 2.51 8.45 2.48
CA MET A 94 3.45 7.61 1.74
C MET A 94 4.18 6.67 2.70
N ASN A 95 4.84 7.21 3.73
CA ASN A 95 5.59 6.43 4.71
C ASN A 95 4.71 5.39 5.40
N PHE A 96 3.50 5.77 5.82
CA PHE A 96 2.57 4.84 6.41
C PHE A 96 2.21 3.70 5.47
N CYS A 97 1.93 4.00 4.20
CA CYS A 97 1.65 2.97 3.20
C CYS A 97 2.82 1.99 3.04
N LEU A 98 4.04 2.52 2.91
CA LEU A 98 5.27 1.72 2.78
C LEU A 98 5.48 0.83 4.00
N LEU A 99 5.33 1.36 5.21
CA LEU A 99 5.49 0.57 6.44
C LEU A 99 4.38 -0.48 6.61
N SER A 100 3.17 -0.15 6.18
CA SER A 100 2.01 -1.05 6.26
C SER A 100 2.18 -2.31 5.42
N THR A 101 3.04 -2.31 4.39
CA THR A 101 3.28 -3.54 3.61
C THR A 101 3.98 -4.63 4.42
N PHE A 102 4.70 -4.27 5.49
CA PHE A 102 5.38 -5.22 6.36
C PHE A 102 4.51 -5.73 7.52
N CYS A 103 3.51 -4.93 7.92
CA CYS A 103 2.62 -5.17 9.06
C CYS A 103 1.15 -4.81 8.68
N PRO A 104 0.54 -5.56 7.73
CA PRO A 104 -0.75 -5.19 7.14
C PRO A 104 -1.94 -5.29 8.10
N ASP A 105 -1.89 -6.19 9.09
CA ASP A 105 -2.99 -6.38 10.02
C ASP A 105 -2.94 -5.34 11.16
N GLU A 106 -1.76 -5.08 11.70
CA GLU A 106 -1.54 -4.06 12.73
C GLU A 106 -1.80 -2.65 12.16
N SER A 107 -1.35 -2.38 10.93
CA SER A 107 -1.64 -1.11 10.25
C SER A 107 -3.13 -0.91 9.99
N ARG A 108 -3.88 -1.97 9.62
CA ARG A 108 -5.34 -1.91 9.47
C ARG A 108 -6.02 -1.55 10.79
N ALA A 109 -5.65 -2.22 11.88
CA ALA A 109 -6.19 -1.94 13.21
C ALA A 109 -5.90 -0.50 13.66
N LEU A 110 -4.69 -0.01 13.43
CA LEU A 110 -4.34 1.37 13.68
C LEU A 110 -5.17 2.33 12.83
N MET A 111 -5.38 2.03 11.55
CA MET A 111 -6.14 2.87 10.64
C MET A 111 -7.62 2.99 10.98
N GLU A 112 -8.22 1.87 11.36
CA GLU A 112 -9.59 1.84 11.85
C GLU A 112 -9.73 2.69 13.12
N CYS A 113 -8.77 2.60 14.04
CA CYS A 113 -8.81 3.38 15.27
C CYS A 113 -8.64 4.89 15.03
N THR A 114 -7.68 5.29 14.21
CA THR A 114 -7.40 6.71 13.92
C THR A 114 -8.33 7.29 12.87
N GLN A 115 -9.22 6.48 12.28
CA GLN A 115 -10.17 6.88 11.25
C GLN A 115 -9.46 7.48 10.02
N GLY A 116 -8.38 6.84 9.58
CA GLY A 116 -7.58 7.30 8.45
C GLY A 116 -6.62 8.46 8.78
N LYS A 117 -6.58 8.98 10.02
CA LYS A 117 -5.62 10.02 10.40
C LYS A 117 -4.25 9.41 10.68
N ILE A 118 -3.28 9.71 9.82
CA ILE A 118 -1.89 9.31 10.01
C ILE A 118 -1.19 10.27 10.97
N PRO A 119 -0.49 9.78 12.01
CA PRO A 119 0.34 10.65 12.84
C PRO A 119 1.43 11.33 12.01
N GLN A 120 1.60 12.62 12.24
CA GLN A 120 2.67 13.44 11.69
C GLN A 120 3.57 13.90 12.85
N ASP A 121 4.77 14.39 12.56
CA ASP A 121 5.64 14.94 13.62
C ASP A 121 4.90 16.01 14.42
N GLY A 122 4.84 15.80 15.74
CA GLY A 122 4.14 16.69 16.68
C GLY A 122 2.64 16.40 16.87
N VAL A 123 2.05 15.47 16.11
CA VAL A 123 0.66 15.03 16.32
C VAL A 123 0.67 13.75 17.14
N ALA A 124 0.26 13.86 18.41
CA ALA A 124 0.16 12.71 19.29
C ALA A 124 -0.95 11.74 18.82
N ILE A 125 -0.65 10.43 18.90
CA ILE A 125 -1.65 9.39 18.74
C ILE A 125 -2.73 9.55 19.82
N PRO A 126 -4.03 9.52 19.47
CA PRO A 126 -5.09 9.53 20.46
C PRO A 126 -4.89 8.39 21.46
N LYS A 127 -5.03 8.65 22.77
CA LYS A 127 -4.84 7.63 23.82
C LYS A 127 -5.62 6.33 23.56
N LYS A 128 -6.83 6.44 23.00
CA LYS A 128 -7.66 5.29 22.61
C LYS A 128 -7.04 4.38 21.54
N CYS A 129 -6.11 4.90 20.74
CA CYS A 129 -5.40 4.20 19.67
C CYS A 129 -3.97 3.81 20.04
N GLN A 130 -3.53 4.10 21.26
CA GLN A 130 -2.16 3.82 21.69
C GLN A 130 -1.84 2.33 21.61
N MET A 131 -2.80 1.45 21.93
CA MET A 131 -2.60 0.01 21.84
C MET A 131 -2.36 -0.43 20.38
N ALA A 132 -3.19 0.01 19.44
CA ALA A 132 -3.02 -0.31 18.03
C ALA A 132 -1.70 0.27 17.47
N TRP A 133 -1.32 1.46 17.92
CA TRP A 133 -0.03 2.06 17.59
C TRP A 133 1.14 1.20 18.09
N ASN A 134 1.11 0.79 19.35
CA ASN A 134 2.19 -0.02 19.93
C ASN A 134 2.32 -1.37 19.24
N LEU A 135 1.21 -2.02 18.86
CA LEU A 135 1.24 -3.28 18.11
C LEU A 135 1.86 -3.10 16.72
N PHE A 136 1.50 -2.00 16.03
CA PHE A 136 2.11 -1.67 14.74
C PHE A 136 3.61 -1.41 14.86
N ASP A 137 4.02 -0.61 15.86
CA ASP A 137 5.43 -0.30 16.14
C ASP A 137 6.23 -1.56 16.49
N GLU A 138 5.70 -2.41 17.37
CA GLU A 138 6.32 -3.68 17.75
C GLU A 138 6.48 -4.62 16.55
N CYS A 139 5.48 -4.71 15.67
CA CYS A 139 5.60 -5.48 14.45
C CYS A 139 6.74 -4.96 13.56
N LEU A 140 6.85 -3.64 13.36
CA LEU A 140 7.93 -3.05 12.55
C LEU A 140 9.31 -3.30 13.14
N ILE A 141 9.45 -3.20 14.47
CA ILE A 141 10.69 -3.53 15.18
C ILE A 141 11.06 -5.00 14.93
N ASN A 142 10.12 -5.93 15.12
CA ASN A 142 10.34 -7.35 14.90
C ASN A 142 10.74 -7.66 13.45
N ARG A 143 10.07 -7.04 12.46
CA ARG A 143 10.42 -7.18 11.04
C ARG A 143 11.82 -6.67 10.73
N THR A 144 12.21 -5.56 11.35
CA THR A 144 13.56 -4.99 11.20
C THR A 144 14.62 -5.93 11.75
N LEU A 145 14.40 -6.48 12.95
CA LEU A 145 15.32 -7.43 13.58
C LEU A 145 15.52 -8.69 12.75
N LEU A 146 14.43 -9.26 12.21
CA LEU A 146 14.49 -10.44 11.34
C LEU A 146 15.31 -10.16 10.06
N PHE A 147 15.07 -9.02 9.42
CA PHE A 147 15.82 -8.63 8.23
C PHE A 147 17.32 -8.47 8.52
N GLU A 148 17.68 -7.83 9.63
CA GLU A 148 19.08 -7.67 10.02
C GLU A 148 19.77 -9.01 10.32
N GLU A 149 19.05 -9.98 10.89
CA GLU A 149 19.56 -11.32 11.13
C GLU A 149 19.81 -12.09 9.83
N GLU A 150 18.86 -12.04 8.89
CA GLU A 150 19.01 -12.65 7.55
C GLU A 150 20.22 -12.08 6.81
N GLN A 151 20.44 -10.77 6.88
CA GLN A 151 21.59 -10.11 6.27
C GLN A 151 22.93 -10.55 6.90
N LYS A 152 22.97 -10.76 8.21
CA LYS A 152 24.16 -11.30 8.90
C LYS A 152 24.47 -12.73 8.45
N ILE A 153 23.45 -13.58 8.35
CA ILE A 153 23.60 -14.97 7.88
C ILE A 153 24.09 -14.99 6.43
N ALA A 154 23.52 -14.15 5.55
CA ALA A 154 23.93 -14.04 4.16
C ALA A 154 25.41 -13.59 4.03
N ALA A 155 25.84 -12.63 4.84
CA ALA A 155 27.23 -12.18 4.87
C ALA A 155 28.20 -13.28 5.34
N MET A 156 27.82 -14.05 6.37
CA MET A 156 28.63 -15.18 6.86
C MET A 156 28.78 -16.28 5.79
N ASN A 157 27.71 -16.61 5.07
CA ASN A 157 27.75 -17.63 4.02
C ASN A 157 28.63 -17.21 2.83
N ASN A 158 28.60 -15.93 2.45
CA ASN A 158 29.48 -15.41 1.40
C ASN A 158 30.97 -15.48 1.77
N ASN A 159 31.31 -15.23 3.05
CA ASN A 159 32.70 -15.34 3.52
C ASN A 159 33.20 -16.79 3.50
N ASN A 160 32.36 -17.76 3.86
CA ASN A 160 32.72 -19.18 3.81
C ASN A 160 32.98 -19.67 2.37
N ASN A 161 32.16 -19.24 1.41
CA ASN A 161 32.34 -19.60 -0.01
C ASN A 161 33.62 -19.01 -0.61
N ASN A 162 34.00 -17.79 -0.22
CA ASN A 162 35.25 -17.17 -0.66
C ASN A 162 36.50 -17.89 -0.10
N ASN A 163 36.41 -18.41 1.13
CA ASN A 163 37.52 -19.13 1.75
C ASN A 163 37.76 -20.50 1.10
N ILE A 164 36.69 -21.23 0.75
CA ILE A 164 36.78 -22.52 0.05
C ILE A 164 37.44 -22.35 -1.33
N ASN A 165 37.06 -21.31 -2.09
CA ASN A 165 37.64 -21.04 -3.41
C ASN A 165 39.13 -20.62 -3.35
N SER A 166 39.56 -20.02 -2.24
CA SER A 166 40.98 -19.68 -2.01
C SER A 166 41.83 -20.93 -1.75
N LEU A 167 41.32 -21.90 -0.99
CA LEU A 167 42.02 -23.16 -0.71
C LEU A 167 42.19 -24.05 -1.96
N THR A 168 41.25 -24.00 -2.90
CA THR A 168 41.36 -24.76 -4.15
C THR A 168 42.35 -24.18 -5.17
N LYS A 169 42.67 -22.88 -5.08
CA LYS A 169 43.62 -22.22 -6.00
C LYS A 169 45.09 -22.33 -5.58
N SER A 170 45.38 -22.69 -4.34
CA SER A 170 46.76 -22.90 -3.85
C SER A 170 47.29 -24.32 -4.08
N ASN A 171 46.49 -25.22 -4.67
CA ASN A 171 46.85 -26.61 -4.97
C ASN A 171 47.03 -26.88 -6.49
N GLN A 172 47.19 -25.83 -7.28
CA GLN A 172 47.65 -25.89 -8.68
C GLN A 172 48.95 -25.11 -8.81
#